data_AF-A0A8W8MFN0-F1
#
_entry.id   AF-A0A8W8MFN0-F1
#
_cell.length_a   1.000
_cell.length_b   1.000
_cell.length_c   1.000
_cell.angle_alpha   90.00
_cell.angle_beta   90.00
_cell.angle_gamma   90.00
#
_symmetry.space_group_name_H-M   'P 1'
#
loop_
_entity.id
_entity.type
_entity.pdbx_description
1 polymer ?
#
loop_
_entity_poly.entity_id
_entity_poly.type
_entity_poly.pdbx_seq_one_letter_code
_entity_poly.pdbx_strand_id
1 'polypeptide(L)'
;ITVHKRTADGTLEELYPATGGPLGGTSVDSEFEKIFEEIAGKDILKSFAKESMEDYLAMLRDFEAKKRDSSGANESNKSDGPAQETKVRIVIPLKLNNYIRERIPGGISKALQMSNYKESITYNNYKLCLKLPIFKKLFQNAIDGIIKCVADVLANKDFDDVTNIIMVGGFSECKFVQAALREKFKTRDFIIPADAGLAILKGAVYFGHLPNAISRRAARYTYGIQICRKFKPGEDPEHKKITVGGMERCKDVLHPLVKRGERIEPGCEYPVVCRSLKPSQGKIECGIYVSKEVNPKFVDEKGCRLLCKVSVQLPPGVNNAEIEEIITFGETEITFRARQLETGRLFETKFDMLDENSDSKN
;
A
#
# COMPACT_ATOMS: atom_id res chain seq x y z
N ILE A 1 -0.05 -4.69 -6.12
CA ILE A 1 -0.15 -5.95 -6.88
C ILE A 1 -0.91 -6.95 -6.02
N THR A 2 -1.96 -7.55 -6.56
CA THR A 2 -2.75 -8.63 -5.97
C THR A 2 -2.86 -9.76 -6.99
N VAL A 3 -3.19 -10.97 -6.55
CA VAL A 3 -3.50 -12.10 -7.44
C VAL A 3 -4.93 -12.54 -7.17
N HIS A 4 -5.73 -12.65 -8.24
CA HIS A 4 -7.12 -13.10 -8.16
C HIS A 4 -7.37 -14.26 -9.09
N LYS A 5 -8.27 -15.15 -8.69
CA LYS A 5 -8.80 -16.25 -9.50
C LYS A 5 -10.29 -16.05 -9.71
N ARG A 6 -10.73 -16.18 -10.96
CA ARG A 6 -12.16 -16.25 -11.28
C ARG A 6 -12.65 -17.67 -11.03
N THR A 7 -13.71 -17.80 -10.23
CA THR A 7 -14.34 -19.08 -9.88
C THR A 7 -15.37 -19.49 -10.93
N ALA A 8 -15.83 -20.75 -10.87
CA ALA A 8 -16.79 -21.30 -11.83
C ALA A 8 -18.17 -20.60 -11.79
N ASP A 9 -18.56 -20.07 -10.63
CA ASP A 9 -19.78 -19.28 -10.44
C ASP A 9 -19.65 -17.81 -10.86
N GLY A 10 -18.46 -17.40 -11.35
CA GLY A 10 -18.20 -16.06 -11.85
C GLY A 10 -17.74 -15.05 -10.81
N THR A 11 -17.60 -15.43 -9.54
CA THR A 11 -17.02 -14.57 -8.48
C THR A 11 -15.48 -14.52 -8.55
N LEU A 12 -14.87 -13.68 -7.71
CA LEU A 12 -13.42 -13.54 -7.59
C LEU A 12 -12.92 -13.99 -6.21
N GLU A 13 -11.87 -14.80 -6.21
CA GLU A 13 -11.10 -15.21 -5.02
C GLU A 13 -9.74 -14.49 -5.04
N GLU A 14 -9.42 -13.73 -3.99
CA GLU A 14 -8.07 -13.18 -3.79
C GLU A 14 -7.15 -14.28 -3.26
N LEU A 15 -6.12 -14.62 -4.04
CA LEU A 15 -5.13 -15.64 -3.69
C LEU A 15 -3.89 -15.03 -3.01
N TYR A 16 -3.59 -13.77 -3.29
CA TYR A 16 -2.44 -13.08 -2.74
C TYR A 16 -2.81 -11.65 -2.33
N PRO A 17 -2.56 -11.28 -1.06
CA PRO A 17 -2.92 -9.96 -0.56
C PRO A 17 -2.10 -8.86 -1.26
N ALA A 18 -2.65 -7.65 -1.25
CA ALA A 18 -2.01 -6.49 -1.87
C ALA A 18 -0.58 -6.26 -1.35
N THR A 19 0.37 -6.20 -2.29
CA THR A 19 1.77 -5.85 -2.05
C THR A 19 2.23 -4.70 -2.97
N GLY A 20 3.34 -4.06 -2.65
CA GLY A 20 3.97 -3.03 -3.46
C GLY A 20 4.76 -2.02 -2.65
N GLY A 21 5.10 -0.90 -3.28
CA GLY A 21 5.78 0.23 -2.66
C GLY A 21 5.47 1.54 -3.40
N PRO A 22 6.11 2.65 -3.01
CA PRO A 22 5.92 3.97 -3.63
C PRO A 22 6.59 4.03 -5.02
N LEU A 23 6.07 3.25 -5.96
CA LEU A 23 6.64 3.00 -7.29
C LEU A 23 5.74 3.55 -8.42
N GLY A 24 4.82 4.46 -8.07
CA GLY A 24 3.84 5.04 -8.99
C GLY A 24 4.36 6.27 -9.74
N GLY A 25 3.47 6.95 -10.45
CA GLY A 25 3.81 8.15 -11.22
C GLY A 25 4.44 9.27 -10.39
N THR A 26 4.15 9.32 -9.10
CA THR A 26 4.73 10.30 -8.15
C THR A 26 6.22 10.09 -7.91
N SER A 27 6.75 8.86 -8.01
CA SER A 27 8.19 8.66 -7.90
C SER A 27 8.92 9.24 -9.12
N VAL A 28 8.27 9.27 -10.29
CA VAL A 28 8.80 9.93 -11.50
C VAL A 28 8.78 11.45 -11.34
N ASP A 29 7.75 12.00 -10.68
CA ASP A 29 7.72 13.42 -10.30
C ASP A 29 8.89 13.76 -9.39
N SER A 30 9.16 12.94 -8.38
CA SER A 30 10.32 13.15 -7.50
C SER A 30 11.65 13.11 -8.26
N GLU A 31 11.83 12.22 -9.24
CA GLU A 31 13.05 12.23 -10.08
C GLU A 31 13.16 13.48 -10.96
N PHE A 32 12.03 14.01 -11.44
CA PHE A 32 12.02 15.27 -12.19
C PHE A 32 12.37 16.46 -11.29
N GLU A 33 11.82 16.52 -10.09
CA GLU A 33 12.11 17.58 -9.11
C GLU A 33 13.58 17.59 -8.69
N LYS A 34 14.19 16.42 -8.52
CA LYS A 34 15.63 16.28 -8.21
C LYS A 34 16.52 16.99 -9.22
N ILE A 35 16.12 17.10 -10.49
CA ILE A 35 16.89 17.87 -11.49
C ILE A 35 17.06 19.32 -11.00
N PHE A 36 16.00 19.95 -10.50
CA PHE A 36 16.07 21.32 -9.98
C PHE A 36 16.85 21.39 -8.67
N GLU A 37 16.68 20.42 -7.79
CA GLU A 37 17.44 20.33 -6.53
C GLU A 37 18.95 20.22 -6.78
N GLU A 38 19.36 19.47 -7.79
CA GLU A 38 20.77 19.27 -8.14
C GLU A 38 21.39 20.50 -8.81
N ILE A 39 20.63 21.25 -9.61
CA ILE A 39 21.17 22.44 -10.30
C ILE A 39 21.05 23.73 -9.48
N ALA A 40 20.11 23.82 -8.55
CA ALA A 40 19.79 25.06 -7.83
C ALA A 40 19.62 24.90 -6.30
N GLY A 41 19.85 23.70 -5.76
CA GLY A 41 19.84 23.39 -4.33
C GLY A 41 18.55 22.75 -3.83
N LYS A 42 18.66 21.89 -2.80
CA LYS A 42 17.58 21.02 -2.30
C LYS A 42 16.26 21.71 -1.93
N ASP A 43 16.32 22.96 -1.47
CA ASP A 43 15.11 23.66 -1.02
C ASP A 43 14.48 24.54 -2.11
N ILE A 44 15.05 24.59 -3.33
CA ILE A 44 14.61 25.53 -4.37
C ILE A 44 13.13 25.36 -4.73
N LEU A 45 12.67 24.12 -4.95
CA LEU A 45 11.30 23.84 -5.32
C LEU A 45 10.35 23.95 -4.12
N LYS A 46 10.81 23.59 -2.91
CA LYS A 46 10.02 23.76 -1.69
C LYS A 46 9.74 25.23 -1.40
N SER A 47 10.76 26.09 -1.51
CA SER A 47 10.58 27.53 -1.35
C SER A 47 9.71 28.11 -2.45
N PHE A 48 9.91 27.70 -3.70
CA PHE A 48 9.08 28.13 -4.82
C PHE A 48 7.61 27.73 -4.66
N ALA A 49 7.33 26.49 -4.24
CA ALA A 49 5.97 26.02 -3.99
C ALA A 49 5.29 26.79 -2.85
N LYS A 50 6.04 27.19 -1.81
CA LYS A 50 5.52 28.00 -0.70
C LYS A 50 5.10 29.41 -1.16
N GLU A 51 5.85 30.02 -2.07
CA GLU A 51 5.63 31.39 -2.53
C GLU A 51 4.75 31.48 -3.78
N SER A 52 4.71 30.44 -4.61
CA SER A 52 4.06 30.42 -5.93
C SER A 52 3.49 29.04 -6.26
N MET A 53 2.60 28.54 -5.40
CA MET A 53 1.98 27.21 -5.53
C MET A 53 1.26 27.02 -6.87
N GLU A 54 0.57 28.03 -7.39
CA GLU A 54 -0.17 27.93 -8.66
C GLU A 54 0.77 27.64 -9.84
N ASP A 55 1.89 28.37 -9.93
CA ASP A 55 2.91 28.16 -10.95
C ASP A 55 3.59 26.79 -10.82
N TYR A 56 3.87 26.36 -9.58
CA TYR A 56 4.40 25.03 -9.29
C TYR A 56 3.45 23.91 -9.75
N LEU A 57 2.16 24.01 -9.44
CA LEU A 57 1.15 23.05 -9.90
C LEU A 57 0.99 23.08 -11.43
N ALA A 58 1.07 24.25 -12.07
CA ALA A 58 1.03 24.35 -13.53
C ALA A 58 2.20 23.61 -14.19
N MET A 59 3.42 23.75 -13.64
CA MET A 59 4.60 23.02 -14.09
C MET A 59 4.41 21.50 -13.96
N LEU A 60 3.93 21.02 -12.81
CA LEU A 60 3.70 19.60 -12.59
C LEU A 60 2.59 19.04 -13.49
N ARG A 61 1.54 19.81 -13.78
CA ARG A 61 0.49 19.41 -14.73
C ARG A 61 1.02 19.25 -16.15
N ASP A 62 1.87 20.17 -16.61
CA ASP A 62 2.51 20.04 -17.93
C ASP A 62 3.43 18.81 -17.96
N PHE A 63 4.22 18.58 -16.90
CA PHE A 63 5.05 17.38 -16.78
C PHE A 63 4.23 16.08 -16.78
N GLU A 64 3.14 16.03 -16.01
CA GLU A 64 2.19 14.90 -15.99
C GLU A 64 1.62 14.62 -17.39
N ALA A 65 1.25 15.66 -18.14
CA ALA A 65 0.82 15.50 -19.52
C ALA A 65 1.92 14.88 -20.39
N LYS A 66 3.19 15.26 -20.22
CA LYS A 66 4.33 14.64 -20.93
C LYS A 66 4.63 13.20 -20.50
N LYS A 67 4.40 12.84 -19.24
CA LYS A 67 4.52 11.43 -18.80
C LYS A 67 3.49 10.53 -19.49
N ARG A 68 2.27 11.05 -19.72
CA ARG A 68 1.17 10.34 -20.41
C ARG A 68 1.36 10.32 -21.92
N ASP A 69 1.69 11.47 -22.51
CA ASP A 69 1.99 11.64 -23.93
C ASP A 69 3.36 11.02 -24.26
N SER A 70 3.40 9.70 -24.33
CA SER A 70 4.58 8.91 -24.65
C SER A 70 4.87 8.90 -26.16
N SER A 71 4.63 10.00 -26.87
CA SER A 71 4.89 10.15 -28.31
C SER A 71 6.36 9.90 -28.70
N GLY A 72 7.29 9.93 -27.73
CA GLY A 72 8.69 9.46 -27.91
C GLY A 72 8.90 7.94 -27.81
N ALA A 73 7.88 7.13 -27.55
CA ALA A 73 7.96 5.67 -27.52
C ALA A 73 7.72 5.01 -28.90
N ASN A 74 7.19 5.77 -29.87
CA ASN A 74 7.02 5.32 -31.25
C ASN A 74 8.32 5.53 -32.04
N GLU A 75 9.35 4.73 -31.74
CA GLU A 75 10.56 4.63 -32.57
C GLU A 75 10.27 3.94 -33.93
N SER A 76 9.02 3.58 -34.23
CA SER A 76 8.60 2.87 -35.44
C SER A 76 8.24 3.75 -36.63
N ASN A 77 8.10 5.07 -36.48
CA ASN A 77 7.87 5.97 -37.60
C ASN A 77 9.22 6.47 -38.14
N LYS A 78 9.94 5.59 -38.84
CA LYS A 78 11.07 5.98 -39.71
C LYS A 78 10.53 6.86 -40.82
N SER A 79 10.62 8.18 -40.65
CA SER A 79 10.66 9.10 -41.78
C SER A 79 12.10 9.17 -42.29
N ASP A 80 12.27 9.10 -43.61
CA ASP A 80 13.57 9.09 -44.33
C ASP A 80 14.32 10.44 -44.28
N GLY A 81 14.30 11.12 -43.13
CA GLY A 81 15.08 12.33 -42.85
C GLY A 81 16.19 12.05 -41.83
N PRO A 82 17.16 12.97 -41.67
CA PRO A 82 18.16 12.85 -40.61
C PRO A 82 17.45 12.72 -39.27
N ALA A 83 17.77 11.67 -38.51
CA ALA A 83 17.10 11.33 -37.25
C ALA A 83 17.16 12.52 -36.28
N GLN A 84 16.09 13.29 -36.21
CA GLN A 84 16.02 14.40 -35.28
C GLN A 84 15.85 13.82 -33.88
N GLU A 85 16.86 14.03 -33.03
CA GLU A 85 16.86 13.56 -31.65
C GLU A 85 15.58 14.01 -30.95
N THR A 86 14.72 13.05 -30.58
CA THR A 86 13.42 13.34 -29.95
C THR A 86 13.65 13.99 -28.59
N LYS A 87 13.04 15.16 -28.37
CA LYS A 87 13.16 15.95 -27.14
C LYS A 87 11.79 16.18 -26.52
N VAL A 88 11.69 15.95 -25.22
CA VAL A 88 10.50 16.28 -24.43
C VAL A 88 10.64 17.70 -23.93
N ARG A 89 9.61 18.53 -24.16
CA ARG A 89 9.61 19.95 -23.78
C ARG A 89 8.60 20.16 -22.66
N ILE A 90 9.06 20.69 -21.54
CA ILE A 90 8.24 20.97 -20.36
C ILE A 90 8.25 22.48 -20.14
N VAL A 91 7.08 23.09 -20.00
CA VAL A 91 6.92 24.50 -19.72
C VAL A 91 7.33 24.77 -18.28
N ILE A 92 8.26 25.71 -18.11
CA ILE A 92 8.74 26.15 -16.81
C ILE A 92 8.25 27.57 -16.56
N PRO A 93 7.58 27.83 -15.42
CA PRO A 93 7.13 29.17 -15.07
C PRO A 93 8.30 30.17 -15.05
N LEU A 94 8.10 31.35 -15.63
CA LEU A 94 9.09 32.43 -15.61
C LEU A 94 9.52 32.75 -14.16
N LYS A 95 8.59 32.70 -13.21
CA LYS A 95 8.87 32.92 -11.79
C LYS A 95 9.89 31.94 -11.22
N LEU A 96 9.83 30.65 -11.58
CA LEU A 96 10.83 29.68 -11.12
C LEU A 96 12.23 30.02 -11.64
N ASN A 97 12.34 30.41 -12.91
CA ASN A 97 13.63 30.85 -13.45
C ASN A 97 14.14 32.15 -12.78
N ASN A 98 13.25 33.09 -12.45
CA ASN A 98 13.63 34.29 -11.70
C ASN A 98 14.09 33.95 -10.29
N TYR A 99 13.40 33.03 -9.62
CA TYR A 99 13.78 32.53 -8.30
C TYR A 99 15.17 31.88 -8.31
N ILE A 100 15.48 31.09 -9.33
CA ILE A 100 16.82 30.51 -9.51
C ILE A 100 17.85 31.59 -9.84
N ARG A 101 17.49 32.65 -10.56
CA ARG A 101 18.40 33.78 -10.89
C ARG A 101 18.88 34.56 -9.68
N GLU A 102 18.09 34.61 -8.60
CA GLU A 102 18.50 35.25 -7.34
C GLU A 102 19.69 34.53 -6.70
N ARG A 103 19.81 33.21 -6.89
CA ARG A 103 20.91 32.39 -6.34
C ARG A 103 22.03 32.15 -7.35
N ILE A 104 21.68 31.99 -8.62
CA ILE A 104 22.59 31.63 -9.71
C ILE A 104 22.43 32.67 -10.82
N PRO A 105 23.35 33.66 -10.92
CA PRO A 105 23.33 34.63 -12.01
C PRO A 105 23.30 33.91 -13.38
N GLY A 106 22.27 34.19 -14.18
CA GLY A 106 22.01 33.50 -15.45
C GLY A 106 20.90 32.43 -15.40
N GLY A 107 20.40 32.09 -14.21
CA GLY A 107 19.21 31.26 -14.01
C GLY A 107 19.39 29.80 -14.43
N ILE A 108 18.30 29.16 -14.85
CA ILE A 108 18.27 27.73 -15.20
C ILE A 108 19.29 27.40 -16.28
N SER A 109 19.44 28.24 -17.32
CA SER A 109 20.41 27.99 -18.39
C SER A 109 21.84 27.89 -17.86
N LYS A 110 22.25 28.80 -16.97
CA LYS A 110 23.60 28.77 -16.38
C LYS A 110 23.77 27.60 -15.42
N ALA A 111 22.76 27.34 -14.59
CA ALA A 111 22.74 26.23 -13.64
C ALA A 111 22.91 24.87 -14.35
N LEU A 112 22.20 24.66 -15.47
CA LEU A 112 22.34 23.46 -16.29
C LEU A 112 23.75 23.29 -16.87
N GLN A 113 24.37 24.38 -17.37
CA GLN A 113 25.73 24.33 -17.92
C GLN A 113 26.80 23.96 -16.88
N MET A 114 26.55 24.26 -15.61
CA MET A 114 27.43 23.92 -14.49
C MET A 114 27.15 22.53 -13.90
N SER A 115 26.14 21.82 -14.40
CA SER A 115 25.68 20.55 -13.88
C SER A 115 26.06 19.36 -14.78
N ASN A 116 25.80 18.16 -14.29
CA ASN A 116 25.92 16.92 -15.08
C ASN A 116 24.87 16.83 -16.21
N TYR A 117 23.91 17.75 -16.27
CA TYR A 117 22.84 17.78 -17.28
C TYR A 117 23.18 18.58 -18.54
N LYS A 118 24.34 19.25 -18.61
CA LYS A 118 24.69 20.22 -19.67
C LYS A 118 24.50 19.69 -21.11
N GLU A 119 24.68 18.39 -21.34
CA GLU A 119 24.56 17.73 -22.66
C GLU A 119 23.18 17.10 -22.89
N SER A 120 22.40 16.92 -21.82
CA SER A 120 21.14 16.16 -21.82
C SER A 120 19.90 17.03 -21.69
N ILE A 121 20.04 18.23 -21.11
CA ILE A 121 18.94 19.13 -20.82
C ILE A 121 19.33 20.54 -21.23
N THR A 122 18.44 21.22 -21.96
CA THR A 122 18.60 22.62 -22.33
C THR A 122 17.40 23.44 -21.88
N TYR A 123 17.61 24.70 -21.53
CA TYR A 123 16.53 25.63 -21.19
C TYR A 123 16.53 26.83 -22.16
N ASN A 124 15.43 27.00 -22.89
CA ASN A 124 15.20 28.12 -23.80
C ASN A 124 13.70 28.44 -23.87
N ASN A 125 13.34 29.71 -24.11
CA ASN A 125 11.95 30.16 -24.29
C ASN A 125 10.97 29.60 -23.24
N TYR A 126 11.37 29.64 -21.96
CA TYR A 126 10.58 29.12 -20.82
C TYR A 126 10.25 27.63 -20.90
N LYS A 127 11.06 26.86 -21.62
CA LYS A 127 10.89 25.41 -21.77
C LYS A 127 12.17 24.68 -21.41
N LEU A 128 12.03 23.69 -20.53
CA LEU A 128 13.05 22.70 -20.26
C LEU A 128 12.93 21.60 -21.32
N CYS A 129 13.97 21.43 -22.14
CA CYS A 129 14.00 20.43 -23.20
C CYS A 129 14.94 19.30 -22.79
N LEU A 130 14.36 18.13 -22.52
CA LEU A 130 15.08 16.91 -22.12
C LEU A 130 15.26 16.02 -23.35
N LYS A 131 16.46 15.50 -23.56
CA LYS A 131 16.67 14.41 -24.51
C LYS A 131 15.92 13.15 -24.04
N LEU A 132 15.48 12.33 -24.99
CA LEU A 132 14.73 11.12 -24.67
C LEU A 132 15.43 10.17 -23.66
N PRO A 133 16.76 9.93 -23.71
CA PRO A 133 17.43 9.06 -22.74
C PRO A 133 17.32 9.54 -21.29
N ILE A 134 17.52 10.84 -21.04
CA ILE A 134 17.39 11.39 -19.68
C ILE A 134 15.93 11.40 -19.23
N PHE A 135 14.98 11.64 -20.15
CA PHE A 135 13.55 11.54 -19.84
C PHE A 135 13.15 10.12 -19.45
N LYS A 136 13.56 9.10 -20.23
CA LYS A 136 13.35 7.68 -19.91
C LYS A 136 13.97 7.30 -18.56
N LYS A 137 15.15 7.85 -18.22
CA LYS A 137 15.83 7.62 -16.94
C LYS A 137 14.99 8.01 -15.72
N LEU A 138 14.11 9.02 -15.82
CA LEU A 138 13.21 9.42 -14.73
C LEU A 138 12.24 8.30 -14.32
N PHE A 139 11.93 7.37 -15.22
CA PHE A 139 11.02 6.26 -14.98
C PHE A 139 11.73 5.01 -14.46
N GLN A 140 13.06 4.95 -14.52
CA GLN A 140 13.82 3.72 -14.30
C GLN A 140 13.56 3.12 -12.92
N ASN A 141 13.66 3.93 -11.87
CA ASN A 141 13.42 3.48 -10.49
C ASN A 141 12.01 2.91 -10.30
N ALA A 142 11.00 3.56 -10.90
CA ALA A 142 9.61 3.11 -10.84
C ALA A 142 9.43 1.77 -11.58
N ILE A 143 9.94 1.69 -12.83
CA ILE A 143 9.85 0.50 -13.67
C ILE A 143 10.54 -0.69 -13.02
N ASP A 144 11.78 -0.52 -12.55
CA ASP A 144 12.55 -1.60 -11.93
C ASP A 144 11.89 -2.10 -10.65
N GLY A 145 11.35 -1.19 -9.84
CA GLY A 145 10.59 -1.55 -8.65
C GLY A 145 9.33 -2.33 -9.00
N ILE A 146 8.55 -1.90 -10.00
CA ILE A 146 7.34 -2.62 -10.42
C ILE A 146 7.71 -4.01 -10.96
N ILE A 147 8.74 -4.10 -11.81
CA ILE A 147 9.25 -5.38 -12.33
C ILE A 147 9.62 -6.30 -11.18
N LYS A 148 10.36 -5.81 -10.18
CA LYS A 148 10.73 -6.58 -9.01
C LYS A 148 9.50 -7.09 -8.27
N CYS A 149 8.54 -6.21 -7.96
CA CYS A 149 7.33 -6.61 -7.24
C CYS A 149 6.49 -7.64 -8.01
N VAL A 150 6.38 -7.51 -9.34
CA VAL A 150 5.67 -8.49 -10.17
C VAL A 150 6.43 -9.82 -10.19
N ALA A 151 7.76 -9.79 -10.36
CA ALA A 151 8.59 -10.99 -10.38
C ALA A 151 8.57 -11.73 -9.04
N ASP A 152 8.62 -11.01 -7.91
CA ASP A 152 8.54 -11.59 -6.56
C ASP A 152 7.22 -12.34 -6.35
N VAL A 153 6.11 -11.81 -6.86
CA VAL A 153 4.80 -12.49 -6.83
C VAL A 153 4.82 -13.73 -7.74
N LEU A 154 5.25 -13.58 -9.00
CA LEU A 154 5.26 -14.68 -9.97
C LEU A 154 6.30 -15.78 -9.66
N ALA A 155 7.23 -15.54 -8.74
CA ALA A 155 8.17 -16.56 -8.26
C ALA A 155 7.51 -17.57 -7.30
N ASN A 156 6.31 -17.27 -6.78
CA ASN A 156 5.54 -18.23 -6.00
C ASN A 156 4.92 -19.30 -6.93
N LYS A 157 5.26 -20.57 -6.67
CA LYS A 157 4.77 -21.73 -7.45
C LYS A 157 3.26 -21.87 -7.44
N ASP A 158 2.58 -21.33 -6.43
CA ASP A 158 1.11 -21.31 -6.37
C ASP A 158 0.49 -20.46 -7.50
N PHE A 159 1.30 -19.65 -8.21
CA PHE A 159 0.87 -18.71 -9.25
C PHE A 159 1.50 -19.01 -10.63
N ASP A 160 2.02 -20.23 -10.84
CA ASP A 160 2.61 -20.63 -12.12
C ASP A 160 1.61 -20.53 -13.29
N ASP A 161 0.32 -20.77 -13.00
CA ASP A 161 -0.81 -20.74 -13.94
C ASP A 161 -1.36 -19.34 -14.24
N VAL A 162 -0.81 -18.27 -13.64
CA VAL A 162 -1.25 -16.90 -13.89
C VAL A 162 -0.97 -16.50 -15.34
N THR A 163 -2.00 -16.35 -16.15
CA THR A 163 -1.86 -15.99 -17.57
C THR A 163 -1.91 -14.48 -17.83
N ASN A 164 -2.71 -13.76 -17.05
CA ASN A 164 -3.04 -12.36 -17.31
C ASN A 164 -2.45 -11.41 -16.26
N ILE A 165 -1.89 -10.29 -16.71
CA ILE A 165 -1.51 -9.13 -15.90
C ILE A 165 -2.44 -7.97 -16.28
N ILE A 166 -3.27 -7.55 -15.33
CA ILE A 166 -4.18 -6.41 -15.52
C ILE A 166 -3.53 -5.16 -14.95
N MET A 167 -3.31 -4.14 -15.79
CA MET A 167 -2.71 -2.88 -15.39
C MET A 167 -3.79 -1.81 -15.20
N VAL A 168 -3.94 -1.30 -13.99
CA VAL A 168 -4.96 -0.29 -13.60
C VAL A 168 -4.31 0.92 -12.93
N GLY A 169 -5.04 2.02 -12.83
CA GLY A 169 -4.55 3.32 -12.34
C GLY A 169 -3.88 4.16 -13.44
N GLY A 170 -3.82 5.48 -13.24
CA GLY A 170 -3.38 6.42 -14.29
C GLY A 170 -1.95 6.17 -14.78
N PHE A 171 -1.05 5.69 -13.92
CA PHE A 171 0.33 5.40 -14.34
C PHE A 171 0.43 4.19 -15.30
N SER A 172 -0.59 3.33 -15.32
CA SER A 172 -0.68 2.22 -16.26
C SER A 172 -0.90 2.68 -17.71
N GLU A 173 -1.24 3.95 -17.94
CA GLU A 173 -1.39 4.55 -19.28
C GLU A 173 -0.03 4.93 -19.91
N CYS A 174 1.04 5.00 -19.11
CA CYS A 174 2.37 5.37 -19.58
C CYS A 174 2.99 4.28 -20.47
N LYS A 175 3.38 4.63 -21.71
CA LYS A 175 3.89 3.62 -22.67
C LYS A 175 5.27 3.08 -22.30
N PHE A 176 6.11 3.85 -21.60
CA PHE A 176 7.39 3.32 -21.12
C PHE A 176 7.19 2.19 -20.11
N VAL A 177 6.25 2.35 -19.18
CA VAL A 177 5.89 1.33 -18.19
C VAL A 177 5.28 0.12 -18.90
N GLN A 178 4.34 0.33 -19.82
CA GLN A 178 3.74 -0.76 -20.60
C GLN A 178 4.78 -1.55 -21.39
N ALA A 179 5.69 -0.87 -22.10
CA ALA A 179 6.72 -1.50 -22.93
C ALA A 179 7.71 -2.30 -22.07
N ALA A 180 8.20 -1.72 -20.97
CA ALA A 180 9.16 -2.39 -20.09
C ALA A 180 8.57 -3.65 -19.43
N LEU A 181 7.31 -3.59 -18.98
CA LEU A 181 6.65 -4.75 -18.37
C LEU A 181 6.34 -5.83 -19.40
N ARG A 182 5.85 -5.46 -20.59
CA ARG A 182 5.63 -6.43 -21.69
C ARG A 182 6.93 -7.12 -22.11
N GLU A 183 8.02 -6.37 -22.20
CA GLU A 183 9.34 -6.91 -22.53
C GLU A 183 9.86 -7.86 -21.45
N LYS A 184 9.62 -7.55 -20.17
CA LYS A 184 10.06 -8.40 -19.06
C LYS A 184 9.21 -9.66 -18.88
N PHE A 185 7.90 -9.57 -19.09
CA PHE A 185 6.93 -10.63 -18.83
C PHE A 185 6.25 -11.10 -20.12
N LYS A 186 7.03 -11.41 -21.16
CA LYS A 186 6.54 -11.75 -22.52
C LYS A 186 5.60 -12.95 -22.59
N THR A 187 5.67 -13.84 -21.60
CA THR A 187 4.83 -15.05 -21.52
C THR A 187 3.45 -14.77 -20.93
N ARG A 188 3.16 -13.53 -20.53
CA ARG A 188 1.91 -13.13 -19.88
C ARG A 188 1.14 -12.15 -20.77
N ASP A 189 -0.18 -12.27 -20.75
CA ASP A 189 -1.08 -11.37 -21.46
C ASP A 189 -1.34 -10.12 -20.64
N PHE A 190 -1.21 -8.95 -21.26
CA PHE A 190 -1.39 -7.67 -20.58
C PHE A 190 -2.71 -7.02 -21.00
N ILE A 191 -3.60 -6.87 -20.01
CA ILE A 191 -4.90 -6.21 -20.16
C ILE A 191 -4.80 -4.82 -19.53
N ILE A 192 -5.05 -3.79 -20.33
CA ILE A 192 -5.04 -2.39 -19.89
C ILE A 192 -6.40 -1.79 -20.24
N PRO A 193 -7.26 -1.49 -19.25
CA PRO A 193 -8.55 -0.87 -19.52
C PRO A 193 -8.38 0.46 -20.25
N ALA A 194 -9.33 0.80 -21.12
CA ALA A 194 -9.31 2.07 -21.87
C ALA A 194 -9.22 3.29 -20.94
N ASP A 195 -9.93 3.24 -19.81
CA ASP A 195 -9.85 4.24 -18.74
C ASP A 195 -9.13 3.66 -17.52
N ALA A 196 -7.86 3.27 -17.66
CA ALA A 196 -7.09 2.66 -16.58
C ALA A 196 -7.09 3.56 -15.32
N GLY A 197 -7.02 4.89 -15.48
CA GLY A 197 -7.17 5.85 -14.39
C GLY A 197 -8.51 5.81 -13.63
N LEU A 198 -9.60 5.38 -14.27
CA LEU A 198 -10.94 5.27 -13.65
C LEU A 198 -11.32 3.83 -13.28
N ALA A 199 -10.51 2.83 -13.63
CA ALA A 199 -10.85 1.42 -13.48
C ALA A 199 -11.19 1.05 -12.03
N ILE A 200 -10.44 1.58 -11.06
CA ILE A 200 -10.68 1.33 -9.63
C ILE A 200 -12.00 1.95 -9.17
N LEU A 201 -12.26 3.20 -9.54
CA LEU A 201 -13.51 3.89 -9.18
C LEU A 201 -14.72 3.14 -9.77
N LYS A 202 -14.66 2.78 -11.06
CA LYS A 202 -15.71 1.99 -11.71
C LYS A 202 -15.92 0.66 -10.98
N GLY A 203 -14.83 -0.03 -10.65
CA GLY A 203 -14.87 -1.27 -9.87
C GLY A 203 -15.52 -1.10 -8.50
N ALA A 204 -15.27 -0.01 -7.80
CA ALA A 204 -15.90 0.31 -6.51
C ALA A 204 -17.42 0.50 -6.65
N VAL A 205 -17.87 1.22 -7.70
CA VAL A 205 -19.31 1.35 -7.99
C VAL A 205 -19.94 -0.01 -8.28
N TYR A 206 -19.30 -0.84 -9.10
CA TYR A 206 -19.76 -2.21 -9.36
C TYR A 206 -19.85 -3.04 -8.08
N PHE A 207 -18.84 -2.95 -7.21
CA PHE A 207 -18.83 -3.68 -5.93
C PHE A 207 -19.99 -3.25 -5.02
N GLY A 208 -20.32 -1.97 -4.97
CA GLY A 208 -21.48 -1.49 -4.20
C GLY A 208 -22.82 -2.05 -4.69
N HIS A 209 -22.95 -2.36 -5.99
CA HIS A 209 -24.14 -3.02 -6.55
C HIS A 209 -24.10 -4.55 -6.45
N LEU A 210 -22.92 -5.14 -6.42
CA LEU A 210 -22.68 -6.58 -6.40
C LEU A 210 -21.67 -6.93 -5.28
N PRO A 211 -22.07 -6.83 -4.00
CA PRO A 211 -21.14 -7.00 -2.88
C PRO A 211 -20.52 -8.41 -2.82
N ASN A 212 -21.25 -9.41 -3.33
CA ASN A 212 -20.80 -10.80 -3.41
C ASN A 212 -19.89 -11.08 -4.62
N ALA A 213 -19.45 -10.07 -5.37
CA ALA A 213 -18.54 -10.25 -6.50
C ALA A 213 -17.16 -10.81 -6.08
N ILE A 214 -16.77 -10.60 -4.81
CA ILE A 214 -15.56 -11.17 -4.22
C ILE A 214 -16.00 -12.20 -3.17
N SER A 215 -15.88 -13.47 -3.51
CA SER A 215 -16.31 -14.57 -2.62
C SER A 215 -15.31 -14.85 -1.51
N ARG A 216 -14.02 -14.61 -1.76
CA ARG A 216 -12.93 -14.96 -0.84
C ARG A 216 -11.81 -13.93 -0.86
N ARG A 217 -11.30 -13.62 0.33
CA ARG A 217 -10.18 -12.68 0.54
C ARG A 217 -9.01 -13.36 1.24
N ALA A 218 -7.81 -12.83 1.03
CA ALA A 218 -6.63 -13.26 1.78
C ALA A 218 -6.44 -12.37 3.01
N ALA A 219 -6.28 -12.97 4.19
CA ALA A 219 -6.03 -12.25 5.43
C ALA A 219 -4.75 -11.39 5.30
N ARG A 220 -4.88 -10.06 5.45
CA ARG A 220 -3.74 -9.14 5.31
C ARG A 220 -2.77 -9.19 6.50
N TYR A 221 -3.30 -9.56 7.66
CA TYR A 221 -2.59 -9.69 8.92
C TYR A 221 -2.92 -11.04 9.55
N THR A 222 -2.13 -11.43 10.55
CA THR A 222 -2.56 -12.44 11.52
C THR A 222 -3.44 -11.75 12.55
N TYR A 223 -4.69 -12.20 12.67
CA TYR A 223 -5.68 -11.71 13.62
C TYR A 223 -5.75 -12.67 14.79
N GLY A 224 -5.70 -12.14 16.00
CA GLY A 224 -5.74 -12.96 17.20
C GLY A 224 -6.15 -12.17 18.43
N ILE A 225 -6.19 -12.86 19.56
CA ILE A 225 -6.54 -12.27 20.86
C ILE A 225 -5.39 -12.42 21.84
N GLN A 226 -5.36 -11.56 22.85
CA GLN A 226 -4.41 -11.70 23.95
C GLN A 226 -4.91 -12.77 24.93
N ILE A 227 -4.12 -13.82 25.14
CA ILE A 227 -4.43 -14.85 26.13
C ILE A 227 -3.35 -14.93 27.22
N CYS A 228 -3.73 -15.57 28.31
CA CYS A 228 -2.81 -15.94 29.38
C CYS A 228 -2.90 -17.46 29.59
N ARG A 229 -1.92 -18.18 29.03
CA ARG A 229 -1.87 -19.64 29.04
C ARG A 229 -0.89 -20.15 30.10
N LYS A 230 -0.89 -21.48 30.35
CA LYS A 230 0.12 -22.12 31.20
C LYS A 230 1.53 -21.77 30.70
N PHE A 231 2.41 -21.38 31.62
CA PHE A 231 3.80 -21.06 31.31
C PHE A 231 4.51 -22.33 30.83
N LYS A 232 5.30 -22.22 29.76
CA LYS A 232 6.12 -23.30 29.24
C LYS A 232 7.60 -23.07 29.56
N PRO A 233 8.17 -23.77 30.56
CA PRO A 233 9.58 -23.65 30.88
C PRO A 233 10.46 -23.96 29.67
N GLY A 234 11.44 -23.09 29.40
CA GLY A 234 12.38 -23.23 28.28
C GLY A 234 11.87 -22.75 26.91
N GLU A 235 10.56 -22.52 26.74
CA GLU A 235 9.98 -21.93 25.53
C GLU A 235 9.56 -20.47 25.74
N ASP A 236 8.86 -20.18 26.85
CA ASP A 236 8.31 -18.86 27.13
C ASP A 236 9.37 -17.96 27.81
N PRO A 237 9.41 -16.64 27.50
CA PRO A 237 10.32 -15.71 28.16
C PRO A 237 10.00 -15.58 29.65
N GLU A 238 11.01 -15.69 30.53
CA GLU A 238 10.81 -15.65 31.99
C GLU A 238 10.17 -14.33 32.45
N HIS A 239 10.47 -13.19 31.81
CA HIS A 239 9.87 -11.90 32.15
C HIS A 239 8.36 -11.80 31.82
N LYS A 240 7.82 -12.74 31.03
CA LYS A 240 6.38 -12.88 30.73
C LYS A 240 5.68 -13.83 31.72
N LYS A 241 6.41 -14.42 32.66
CA LYS A 241 5.87 -15.33 33.66
C LYS A 241 5.12 -14.57 34.76
N ILE A 242 3.93 -15.03 35.09
CA ILE A 242 3.12 -14.54 36.20
C ILE A 242 2.49 -15.70 36.98
N THR A 243 2.18 -15.49 38.26
CA THR A 243 1.46 -16.47 39.08
C THR A 243 0.03 -16.02 39.33
N VAL A 244 -0.94 -16.82 38.88
CA VAL A 244 -2.37 -16.53 39.06
C VAL A 244 -3.05 -17.79 39.62
N GLY A 245 -3.71 -17.68 40.78
CA GLY A 245 -4.37 -18.81 41.42
C GLY A 245 -3.44 -20.00 41.69
N GLY A 246 -2.19 -19.72 42.09
CA GLY A 246 -1.18 -20.75 42.38
C GLY A 246 -0.55 -21.43 41.16
N MET A 247 -0.95 -21.07 39.94
CA MET A 247 -0.38 -21.61 38.69
C MET A 247 0.48 -20.58 37.96
N GLU A 248 1.64 -21.03 37.48
CA GLU A 248 2.51 -20.26 36.59
C GLU A 248 1.90 -20.15 35.19
N ARG A 249 1.81 -18.92 34.69
CA ARG A 249 1.23 -18.58 33.40
C ARG A 249 2.10 -17.60 32.62
N CYS A 250 1.98 -17.62 31.31
CA CYS A 250 2.61 -16.66 30.40
C CYS A 250 1.57 -15.63 29.97
N LYS A 251 1.81 -14.36 30.27
CA LYS A 251 0.96 -13.24 29.84
C LYS A 251 1.29 -12.77 28.42
N ASP A 252 0.40 -11.96 27.85
CA ASP A 252 0.60 -11.26 26.57
C ASP A 252 0.80 -12.17 25.36
N VAL A 253 0.39 -13.44 25.46
CA VAL A 253 0.50 -14.39 24.35
C VAL A 253 -0.54 -14.03 23.30
N LEU A 254 -0.11 -13.92 22.05
CA LEU A 254 -1.03 -13.75 20.92
C LEU A 254 -1.53 -15.12 20.49
N HIS A 255 -2.82 -15.36 20.62
CA HIS A 255 -3.47 -16.56 20.11
C HIS A 255 -4.07 -16.26 18.73
N PRO A 256 -3.46 -16.77 17.63
CA PRO A 256 -3.95 -16.48 16.29
C PRO A 256 -5.26 -17.23 16.04
N LEU A 257 -6.27 -16.51 15.55
CA LEU A 257 -7.54 -17.06 15.08
C LEU A 257 -7.57 -17.19 13.56
N VAL A 258 -6.95 -16.22 12.87
CA VAL A 258 -6.74 -16.26 11.42
C VAL A 258 -5.32 -15.79 11.14
N LYS A 259 -4.55 -16.56 10.38
CA LYS A 259 -3.16 -16.19 10.02
C LYS A 259 -3.10 -15.39 8.74
N ARG A 260 -2.08 -14.53 8.63
CA ARG A 260 -1.80 -13.79 7.39
C ARG A 260 -1.70 -14.74 6.20
N GLY A 261 -2.44 -14.45 5.14
CA GLY A 261 -2.53 -15.25 3.92
C GLY A 261 -3.62 -16.33 3.95
N GLU A 262 -4.23 -16.63 5.10
CA GLU A 262 -5.37 -17.55 5.14
C GLU A 262 -6.58 -16.98 4.40
N ARG A 263 -7.38 -17.88 3.81
CA ARG A 263 -8.58 -17.50 3.07
C ARG A 263 -9.72 -17.21 4.04
N ILE A 264 -10.35 -16.07 3.84
CA ILE A 264 -11.47 -15.59 4.62
C ILE A 264 -12.68 -15.43 3.69
N GLU A 265 -13.80 -15.98 4.11
CA GLU A 265 -15.10 -15.79 3.46
C GLU A 265 -15.89 -14.70 4.20
N PRO A 266 -16.48 -13.72 3.50
CA PRO A 266 -17.33 -12.72 4.13
C PRO A 266 -18.46 -13.37 4.94
N GLY A 267 -18.65 -12.90 6.17
CA GLY A 267 -19.66 -13.41 7.10
C GLY A 267 -19.21 -14.62 7.93
N CYS A 268 -18.04 -15.22 7.67
CA CYS A 268 -17.53 -16.30 8.51
C CYS A 268 -17.13 -15.79 9.91
N GLU A 269 -17.50 -16.58 10.92
CA GLU A 269 -17.20 -16.33 12.32
C GLU A 269 -16.06 -17.23 12.80
N TYR A 270 -15.14 -16.66 13.58
CA TYR A 270 -14.00 -17.33 14.18
C TYR A 270 -14.10 -17.21 15.70
N PRO A 271 -14.82 -18.12 16.37
CA PRO A 271 -15.05 -18.07 17.81
C PRO A 271 -13.89 -18.67 18.61
N VAL A 272 -13.65 -18.12 19.79
CA VAL A 272 -12.75 -18.69 20.81
C VAL A 272 -13.31 -18.42 22.20
N VAL A 273 -13.29 -19.44 23.06
CA VAL A 273 -13.74 -19.31 24.44
C VAL A 273 -12.56 -19.06 25.35
N CYS A 274 -12.60 -17.94 26.07
CA CYS A 274 -11.61 -17.54 27.05
C CYS A 274 -12.21 -17.51 28.45
N ARG A 275 -11.44 -17.98 29.44
CA ARG A 275 -11.82 -17.89 30.84
C ARG A 275 -11.11 -16.71 31.49
N SER A 276 -11.86 -15.86 32.19
CA SER A 276 -11.32 -14.73 32.93
C SER A 276 -10.44 -15.23 34.08
N LEU A 277 -9.21 -14.71 34.19
CA LEU A 277 -8.28 -15.13 35.24
C LEU A 277 -8.28 -14.20 36.46
N LYS A 278 -8.49 -12.90 36.24
CA LYS A 278 -8.66 -11.87 37.28
C LYS A 278 -9.45 -10.69 36.70
N PRO A 279 -10.75 -10.57 37.01
CA PRO A 279 -11.50 -9.37 36.66
C PRO A 279 -10.97 -8.15 37.42
N SER A 280 -10.81 -7.02 36.74
CA SER A 280 -10.48 -5.75 37.40
C SER A 280 -11.75 -4.92 37.52
N GLN A 281 -12.13 -4.53 38.74
CA GLN A 281 -13.30 -3.68 39.00
C GLN A 281 -14.61 -4.19 38.35
N GLY A 282 -14.79 -5.52 38.29
CA GLY A 282 -15.98 -6.13 37.67
C GLY A 282 -16.01 -6.04 36.14
N LYS A 283 -14.88 -5.80 35.47
CA LYS A 283 -14.78 -5.73 34.01
C LYS A 283 -13.70 -6.63 33.44
N ILE A 284 -13.89 -7.03 32.19
CA ILE A 284 -12.90 -7.69 31.35
C ILE A 284 -12.75 -6.88 30.06
N GLU A 285 -11.51 -6.62 29.67
CA GLU A 285 -11.22 -6.04 28.36
C GLU A 285 -10.87 -7.17 27.41
N CYS A 286 -11.70 -7.38 26.39
CA CYS A 286 -11.45 -8.32 25.30
C CYS A 286 -10.93 -7.51 24.10
N GLY A 287 -9.89 -8.00 23.41
CA GLY A 287 -9.23 -7.22 22.37
C GLY A 287 -8.71 -8.07 21.22
N ILE A 288 -8.95 -7.60 19.99
CA ILE A 288 -8.33 -8.15 18.79
C ILE A 288 -7.00 -7.45 18.55
N TYR A 289 -5.97 -8.24 18.30
CA TYR A 289 -4.66 -7.82 17.86
C TYR A 289 -4.41 -8.26 16.42
N VAL A 290 -3.64 -7.45 15.69
CA VAL A 290 -3.18 -7.76 14.34
C VAL A 290 -1.67 -7.77 14.29
N SER A 291 -1.09 -8.67 13.50
CA SER A 291 0.36 -8.74 13.24
C SER A 291 0.69 -8.81 11.75
N LYS A 292 1.78 -8.17 11.34
CA LYS A 292 2.36 -8.32 10.00
C LYS A 292 3.04 -9.69 9.81
N GLU A 293 3.40 -10.38 10.89
CA GLU A 293 4.02 -11.71 10.83
C GLU A 293 2.97 -12.81 10.69
N VAL A 294 3.34 -13.94 10.06
CA VAL A 294 2.45 -15.11 9.90
C VAL A 294 2.29 -15.87 11.22
N ASN A 295 3.34 -15.92 12.05
CA ASN A 295 3.35 -16.65 13.32
C ASN A 295 3.88 -15.77 14.47
N PRO A 296 3.18 -14.69 14.84
CA PRO A 296 3.52 -13.90 16.02
C PRO A 296 3.31 -14.73 17.30
N LYS A 297 4.14 -14.51 18.31
CA LYS A 297 4.02 -15.20 19.61
C LYS A 297 3.40 -14.32 20.69
N PHE A 298 3.69 -13.02 20.68
CA PHE A 298 3.23 -12.09 21.69
C PHE A 298 2.60 -10.83 21.09
N VAL A 299 1.66 -10.23 21.83
CA VAL A 299 0.91 -9.05 21.37
C VAL A 299 1.74 -7.77 21.36
N ASP A 300 2.91 -7.78 22.01
CA ASP A 300 3.87 -6.68 22.07
C ASP A 300 5.10 -6.89 21.18
N GLU A 301 5.09 -7.91 20.31
CA GLU A 301 6.12 -8.05 19.27
C GLU A 301 6.07 -6.91 18.26
N LYS A 302 7.22 -6.61 17.64
CA LYS A 302 7.30 -5.61 16.59
C LYS A 302 6.36 -5.97 15.45
N GLY A 303 5.48 -5.04 15.08
CA GLY A 303 4.49 -5.26 14.02
C GLY A 303 3.16 -5.83 14.51
N CYS A 304 3.02 -6.11 15.81
CA CYS A 304 1.74 -6.35 16.47
C CYS A 304 1.12 -5.02 16.94
N ARG A 305 -0.20 -4.87 16.81
CA ARG A 305 -0.95 -3.75 17.40
C ARG A 305 -2.35 -4.19 17.79
N LEU A 306 -2.92 -3.53 18.81
CA LEU A 306 -4.33 -3.65 19.12
C LEU A 306 -5.16 -3.03 17.98
N LEU A 307 -6.12 -3.79 17.46
CA LEU A 307 -7.04 -3.34 16.42
C LEU A 307 -8.27 -2.66 17.04
N CYS A 308 -8.94 -3.39 17.93
CA CYS A 308 -10.12 -2.92 18.65
C CYS A 308 -10.28 -3.67 19.96
N LYS A 309 -11.07 -3.11 20.88
CA LYS A 309 -11.40 -3.75 22.14
C LYS A 309 -12.84 -3.49 22.57
N VAL A 310 -13.35 -4.39 23.40
CA VAL A 310 -14.69 -4.34 23.99
C VAL A 310 -14.55 -4.53 25.51
N SER A 311 -15.25 -3.68 26.27
CA SER A 311 -15.31 -3.76 27.72
C SER A 311 -16.54 -4.56 28.14
N VAL A 312 -16.31 -5.74 28.70
CA VAL A 312 -17.33 -6.70 29.14
C VAL A 312 -17.57 -6.50 30.64
N GLN A 313 -18.79 -6.13 31.00
CA GLN A 313 -19.21 -5.88 32.39
C GLN A 313 -19.67 -7.16 33.06
N LEU A 314 -18.98 -7.63 34.10
CA LEU A 314 -19.32 -8.85 34.82
C LEU A 314 -20.40 -8.62 35.90
N PRO A 315 -21.28 -9.61 36.12
CA PRO A 315 -22.17 -9.60 37.28
C PRO A 315 -21.38 -9.60 38.60
N PRO A 316 -21.92 -9.03 39.69
CA PRO A 316 -21.29 -9.07 41.01
C PRO A 316 -20.98 -10.50 41.46
N GLY A 317 -19.77 -10.74 41.95
CA GLY A 317 -19.34 -12.05 42.49
C GLY A 317 -18.83 -13.06 41.44
N VAL A 318 -18.88 -12.75 40.15
CA VAL A 318 -18.33 -13.61 39.09
C VAL A 318 -16.84 -13.33 38.92
N ASN A 319 -16.01 -14.32 39.26
CA ASN A 319 -14.54 -14.21 39.17
C ASN A 319 -13.91 -15.03 38.02
N ASN A 320 -14.65 -15.99 37.46
CA ASN A 320 -14.19 -16.92 36.42
C ASN A 320 -15.19 -16.99 35.26
N ALA A 321 -15.54 -15.83 34.67
CA ALA A 321 -16.47 -15.77 33.56
C ALA A 321 -15.89 -16.46 32.31
N GLU A 322 -16.74 -17.17 31.57
CA GLU A 322 -16.42 -17.68 30.25
C GLU A 322 -16.96 -16.72 29.18
N ILE A 323 -16.04 -16.15 28.42
CA ILE A 323 -16.33 -15.21 27.35
C ILE A 323 -16.03 -15.88 26.02
N GLU A 324 -17.03 -15.98 25.16
CA GLU A 324 -16.87 -16.33 23.75
C GLU A 324 -16.54 -15.06 22.97
N GLU A 325 -15.31 -14.97 22.50
CA GLU A 325 -14.81 -13.91 21.64
C GLU A 325 -14.93 -14.35 20.18
N ILE A 326 -15.62 -13.57 19.34
CA ILE A 326 -15.94 -13.92 17.95
C ILE A 326 -15.43 -12.82 17.05
N ILE A 327 -14.56 -13.18 16.12
CA ILE A 327 -14.18 -12.31 15.00
C ILE A 327 -15.04 -12.67 13.80
N THR A 328 -15.75 -11.70 13.23
CA THR A 328 -16.48 -11.85 11.98
C THR A 328 -15.89 -10.91 10.94
N PHE A 329 -15.43 -11.46 9.83
CA PHE A 329 -14.94 -10.66 8.72
C PHE A 329 -16.12 -10.32 7.81
N GLY A 330 -16.55 -9.06 7.82
CA GLY A 330 -17.52 -8.54 6.87
C GLY A 330 -16.87 -8.17 5.55
N GLU A 331 -17.63 -7.46 4.71
CA GLU A 331 -17.17 -7.01 3.40
C GLU A 331 -16.13 -5.90 3.50
N THR A 332 -16.38 -4.86 4.29
CA THR A 332 -15.45 -3.73 4.51
C THR A 332 -15.07 -3.54 5.98
N GLU A 333 -15.75 -4.26 6.87
CA GLU A 333 -15.62 -4.11 8.32
C GLU A 333 -15.21 -5.44 8.96
N ILE A 334 -14.47 -5.35 10.07
CA ILE A 334 -14.30 -6.46 10.99
C ILE A 334 -15.23 -6.19 12.18
N THR A 335 -16.09 -7.16 12.48
CA THR A 335 -16.93 -7.12 13.68
C THR A 335 -16.30 -7.99 14.75
N PHE A 336 -16.17 -7.44 15.96
CA PHE A 336 -15.70 -8.16 17.12
C PHE A 336 -16.80 -8.24 18.16
N ARG A 337 -17.14 -9.46 18.58
CA ARG A 337 -18.15 -9.72 19.61
C ARG A 337 -17.53 -10.43 20.79
N ALA A 338 -17.97 -10.06 21.97
CA ALA A 338 -17.70 -10.78 23.20
C ALA A 338 -19.04 -11.17 23.83
N ARG A 339 -19.30 -12.47 23.96
CA ARG A 339 -20.51 -13.03 24.55
C ARG A 339 -20.18 -13.65 25.89
N GLN A 340 -20.83 -13.21 26.95
CA GLN A 340 -20.81 -13.90 28.24
C GLN A 340 -21.64 -15.18 28.14
N LEU A 341 -21.03 -16.33 28.36
CA LEU A 341 -21.73 -17.61 28.21
C LEU A 341 -22.77 -17.85 29.30
N GLU A 342 -22.55 -17.33 30.52
CA GLU A 342 -23.48 -17.53 31.63
C GLU A 342 -24.78 -16.72 31.50
N THR A 343 -24.68 -15.51 30.94
CA THR A 343 -25.82 -14.57 30.83
C THR A 343 -26.37 -14.45 29.41
N GLY A 344 -25.63 -14.92 28.40
CA GLY A 344 -25.92 -14.69 26.99
C GLY A 344 -25.69 -13.25 26.52
N ARG A 345 -25.23 -12.36 27.40
CA ARG A 345 -25.08 -10.93 27.08
C ARG A 345 -23.97 -10.73 26.05
N LEU A 346 -24.32 -10.04 24.97
CA LEU A 346 -23.43 -9.72 23.86
C LEU A 346 -22.93 -8.28 23.95
N PHE A 347 -21.64 -8.11 23.71
CA PHE A 347 -20.98 -6.82 23.55
C PHE A 347 -20.29 -6.82 22.19
N GLU A 348 -20.41 -5.74 21.42
CA GLU A 348 -19.91 -5.69 20.04
C GLU A 348 -19.16 -4.38 19.79
N THR A 349 -18.15 -4.45 18.94
CA THR A 349 -17.55 -3.29 18.28
C THR A 349 -17.28 -3.61 16.82
N LYS A 350 -17.23 -2.58 15.98
CA LYS A 350 -16.92 -2.69 14.55
C LYS A 350 -15.70 -1.86 14.24
N PHE A 351 -14.90 -2.36 13.31
CA PHE A 351 -13.70 -1.69 12.83
C PHE A 351 -13.76 -1.59 11.31
N ASP A 352 -13.80 -0.38 10.79
CA ASP A 352 -13.70 -0.13 9.35
C ASP A 352 -12.24 -0.28 8.89
N MET A 353 -12.02 -1.18 7.94
CA MET A 353 -10.69 -1.43 7.38
C MET A 353 -10.24 -0.32 6.40
N LEU A 354 -11.11 0.63 6.07
CA LEU A 354 -10.86 1.75 5.18
C LEU A 354 -10.50 3.06 5.90
N ASP A 355 -10.60 3.11 7.23
CA ASP A 355 -10.34 4.32 8.01
C ASP A 355 -8.83 4.62 8.08
N GLU A 356 -8.37 5.64 7.34
CA GLU A 356 -6.95 6.05 7.23
C GLU A 356 -6.32 6.51 8.57
N ASN A 357 -7.14 6.78 9.58
CA ASN A 357 -6.68 7.09 10.94
C ASN A 357 -6.14 5.87 11.72
N SER A 358 -6.20 4.66 11.12
CA SER A 358 -5.80 3.41 11.76
C SER A 358 -4.34 3.01 11.56
N ASP A 359 -3.65 3.58 10.56
CA ASP A 359 -2.22 3.36 10.30
C ASP A 359 -1.32 4.51 10.77
N SER A 360 -1.92 5.65 11.16
CA SER A 360 -1.24 6.90 11.57
C SER A 360 -1.03 7.05 13.07
N LYS A 361 -1.48 6.10 13.90
CA LYS A 361 -1.05 5.97 15.30
C LYS A 361 0.16 5.03 15.40
N ASN A 362 1.29 5.44 14.83
CA ASN A 362 2.61 4.84 15.07
C ASN A 362 3.47 5.80 15.88
#